data_AF-A0A961UCE4-F1
#
_entry.id   AF-A0A961UCE4-F1
#
_cell.length_a   1.000
_cell.length_b   1.000
_cell.length_c   1.000
_cell.angle_alpha   90.00
_cell.angle_beta   90.00
_cell.angle_gamma   90.00
#
_symmetry.space_group_name_H-M   'P 1'
#
loop_
_entity.id
_entity.type
_entity.pdbx_description
1 polymer ?
#
loop_
_entity_poly.entity_id
_entity_poly.type
_entity_poly.pdbx_seq_one_letter_code
_entity_poly.pdbx_strand_id
1 'polypeptide(L)' 'MTILKDVLSELFGMFVADARLTAAILTIVAISAAIAFAGAPQIIAGAVLLTGCLGVLIGAVLIAARERSN' A
#
# COMPACT_ATOMS: atom_id res chain seq x y z
N MET A 1 -0.41 14.14 -29.06
CA MET A 1 1.06 14.19 -28.92
C MET A 1 1.48 15.62 -28.59
N THR A 2 1.34 15.97 -27.32
CA THR A 2 2.07 17.08 -26.71
C THR A 2 2.78 16.44 -25.54
N ILE A 3 4.09 16.68 -25.38
CA ILE A 3 4.88 16.16 -24.25
C ILE A 3 4.15 16.36 -22.91
N LEU A 4 3.43 17.48 -22.79
CA LEU A 4 2.66 17.81 -21.61
C LEU A 4 1.53 16.81 -21.30
N LYS A 5 0.88 16.23 -22.32
CA LYS A 5 -0.16 15.21 -22.15
C LYS A 5 0.40 13.87 -21.69
N ASP A 6 1.56 13.46 -22.21
CA ASP A 6 2.21 12.20 -21.83
C ASP A 6 2.71 12.28 -20.38
N VAL A 7 3.41 13.36 -20.02
CA VAL A 7 3.88 13.57 -18.65
C VAL A 7 2.71 13.59 -17.65
N LEU A 8 1.59 14.23 -18.00
CA LEU A 8 0.41 14.28 -17.13
C LEU A 8 -0.25 12.90 -16.97
N SER A 9 -0.28 12.10 -18.03
CA SER A 9 -0.80 10.72 -17.99
C SER A 9 0.10 9.80 -17.15
N GLU A 10 1.42 9.94 -17.25
CA GLU A 10 2.38 9.15 -16.50
C GLU A 10 2.39 9.53 -15.01
N LEU A 11 2.28 10.83 -14.70
CA LEU A 11 2.07 11.34 -13.34
C LEU A 11 0.78 10.76 -12.75
N PHE A 12 -0.34 10.84 -13.48
CA PHE A 12 -1.60 10.26 -13.01
C PHE A 12 -1.50 8.76 -12.75
N GLY A 13 -0.80 8.01 -13.61
CA GLY A 13 -0.56 6.57 -13.41
C GLY A 13 0.19 6.29 -12.11
N MET A 14 1.23 7.05 -11.82
CA MET A 14 2.03 6.92 -10.59
C MET A 14 1.21 7.26 -9.34
N PHE A 15 0.41 8.34 -9.39
CA PHE A 15 -0.48 8.73 -8.28
C PHE A 15 -1.59 7.72 -8.02
N VAL A 16 -2.17 7.10 -9.05
CA VAL A 16 -3.21 6.07 -8.88
C VAL A 16 -2.63 4.80 -8.26
N ALA A 17 -1.43 4.39 -8.69
CA ALA A 17 -0.70 3.28 -8.07
C ALA A 17 -0.40 3.56 -6.59
N ASP A 18 0.10 4.76 -6.28
CA ASP A 18 0.37 5.20 -4.91
C ASP A 18 -0.89 5.36 -4.06
N ALA A 19 -2.02 5.77 -4.64
CA ALA A 19 -3.30 5.83 -3.95
C ALA A 19 -3.77 4.44 -3.52
N ARG A 20 -3.60 3.42 -4.37
CA ARG A 20 -3.94 2.03 -4.03
C ARG A 20 -3.04 1.50 -2.92
N LEU A 21 -1.74 1.80 -2.97
CA LEU A 21 -0.78 1.41 -1.93
C LEU A 21 -1.14 2.09 -0.60
N THR A 22 -1.43 3.39 -0.65
CA THR A 22 -1.85 4.18 0.53
C THR A 22 -3.12 3.61 1.15
N ALA A 23 -4.13 3.29 0.34
CA ALA A 23 -5.38 2.67 0.82
C ALA A 23 -5.13 1.31 1.49
N ALA A 24 -4.24 0.49 0.93
CA ALA A 24 -3.86 -0.79 1.53
C ALA A 24 -3.20 -0.60 2.91
N ILE A 25 -2.24 0.34 3.02
CA ILE A 25 -1.59 0.65 4.30
C ILE A 25 -2.60 1.20 5.31
N LEU A 26 -3.47 2.14 4.91
CA LEU A 26 -4.52 2.68 5.79
C LEU A 26 -5.47 1.59 6.29
N THR A 27 -5.76 0.59 5.45
CA THR A 27 -6.59 -0.56 5.87
C THR A 27 -5.90 -1.37 6.97
N ILE A 28 -4.60 -1.65 6.83
CA ILE A 28 -3.81 -2.33 7.87
C ILE A 28 -3.75 -1.50 9.16
N VAL A 29 -3.55 -0.19 9.06
CA VAL A 29 -3.54 0.73 10.20
C VAL A 29 -4.91 0.71 10.90
N ALA A 30 -6.01 0.77 10.16
CA ALA A 30 -7.35 0.72 10.71
C ALA A 30 -7.63 -0.61 11.45
N ILE A 31 -7.20 -1.74 10.88
CA ILE A 31 -7.30 -3.06 11.53
C ILE A 31 -6.47 -3.08 12.82
N SER A 32 -5.21 -2.62 12.78
CA SER A 32 -4.36 -2.56 13.96
C SER A 32 -4.94 -1.66 15.05
N ALA A 33 -5.52 -0.51 14.67
CA ALA A 33 -6.17 0.40 15.59
C ALA A 33 -7.39 -0.27 16.23
N ALA A 34 -8.24 -0.93 15.44
CA ALA A 34 -9.40 -1.66 15.96
C ALA A 34 -8.99 -2.74 16.98
N ILE A 35 -7.92 -3.49 16.71
CA ILE A 35 -7.36 -4.49 17.63
C ILE A 35 -6.89 -3.82 18.93
N ALA A 36 -6.18 -2.70 18.84
CA ALA A 36 -5.70 -1.97 20.01
C ALA A 36 -6.85 -1.42 20.88
N PHE A 37 -7.89 -0.86 20.26
CA PHE A 37 -9.06 -0.33 20.97
C PHE A 37 -10.00 -1.43 21.51
N ALA A 38 -9.96 -2.63 20.95
CA ALA A 38 -10.72 -3.78 21.44
C ALA A 38 -10.15 -4.40 22.74
N GLY A 39 -9.06 -3.85 23.29
CA GLY A 39 -8.45 -4.33 24.54
C GLY A 39 -7.54 -5.54 24.37
N ALA A 40 -7.17 -5.89 23.13
CA ALA A 40 -6.18 -6.94 22.88
C ALA A 40 -4.78 -6.50 23.37
N PRO A 41 -3.88 -7.45 23.67
CA PRO A 41 -2.48 -7.14 23.95
C PRO A 41 -1.85 -6.28 22.84
N GLN A 42 -1.19 -5.20 23.23
CA GLN A 42 -0.61 -4.21 22.30
C GLN A 42 0.45 -4.82 21.38
N ILE A 43 1.10 -5.90 21.83
CA ILE A 43 2.04 -6.68 21.03
C ILE A 43 1.37 -7.28 19.78
N ILE A 44 0.10 -7.70 19.87
CA ILE A 44 -0.65 -8.28 18.75
C ILE A 44 -0.99 -7.19 17.74
N ALA A 45 -1.49 -6.04 18.21
CA ALA A 45 -1.75 -4.90 17.34
C ALA A 45 -0.47 -4.47 16.59
N GLY A 46 0.64 -4.32 17.31
CA GLY A 46 1.94 -3.99 16.71
C GLY A 46 2.45 -5.05 15.72
N ALA A 47 2.29 -6.34 16.03
CA ALA A 47 2.67 -7.43 15.14
C ALA A 47 1.84 -7.44 13.84
N VAL A 48 0.53 -7.21 13.93
CA VAL A 48 -0.36 -7.09 12.77
C VAL A 48 0.02 -5.89 11.92
N LEU A 49 0.31 -4.73 12.53
CA LEU A 49 0.75 -3.55 11.82
C LEU A 49 2.07 -3.81 11.06
N LEU A 50 3.07 -4.39 11.74
CA LEU A 50 4.38 -4.68 11.17
C LEU A 50 4.27 -5.64 9.99
N THR A 51 3.64 -6.80 10.23
CA THR A 51 3.55 -7.87 9.23
C THR A 51 2.63 -7.49 8.07
N GLY A 52 1.53 -6.78 8.36
CA GLY A 52 0.61 -6.28 7.34
C GLY A 52 1.27 -5.25 6.42
N CYS A 53 1.98 -4.26 6.98
CA CYS A 53 2.71 -3.27 6.18
C CYS A 53 3.81 -3.90 5.32
N LEU A 54 4.58 -4.84 5.88
CA LEU A 54 5.60 -5.59 5.12
C LEU A 54 4.96 -6.42 4.00
N GLY A 55 3.85 -7.10 4.28
CA GLY A 55 3.12 -7.89 3.29
C GLY A 55 2.61 -7.04 2.12
N VAL A 56 2.04 -5.86 2.40
CA VAL A 56 1.59 -4.90 1.37
C VAL A 56 2.77 -4.42 0.53
N LEU A 57 3.90 -4.06 1.15
CA LEU A 57 5.10 -3.61 0.44
C LEU A 57 5.66 -4.70 -0.47
N ILE A 58 5.86 -5.91 0.06
CA ILE A 58 6.39 -7.04 -0.70
C ILE A 58 5.44 -7.38 -1.86
N GLY A 59 4.14 -7.45 -1.60
CA GLY A 59 3.12 -7.70 -2.63
C GLY A 59 3.17 -6.65 -3.74
N ALA A 60 3.24 -5.37 -3.39
CA ALA A 60 3.34 -4.28 -4.37
C ALA A 60 4.61 -4.39 -5.24
N VAL A 61 5.76 -4.69 -4.63
CA VAL A 61 7.03 -4.88 -5.35
C VAL A 61 6.97 -6.10 -6.28
N LEU A 62 6.41 -7.22 -5.82
CA LEU A 62 6.29 -8.44 -6.64
C LEU A 62 5.36 -8.25 -7.84
N ILE A 63 4.25 -7.53 -7.66
CA ILE A 63 3.33 -7.19 -8.75
C ILE A 63 4.05 -6.31 -9.79
N ALA A 64 4.70 -5.24 -9.34
CA ALA A 64 5.44 -4.34 -10.23
C ALA A 64 6.60 -5.04 -10.96
N ALA A 65 7.29 -5.97 -10.28
CA ALA A 65 8.35 -6.76 -10.88
C ALA A 65 7.82 -7.71 -11.98
N ARG A 66 6.62 -8.28 -11.78
CA ARG A 66 5.95 -9.13 -12.79
C ARG A 66 5.47 -8.33 -13.99
N GLU A 67 4.90 -7.15 -13.78
CA GLU A 67 4.42 -6.28 -14.88
C GLU A 67 5.55 -5.82 -15.80
N ARG A 68 6.79 -5.68 -15.30
CA ARG A 68 7.96 -5.34 -16.13
C ARG A 68 8.60 -6.53 -16.87
N SER A 69 8.27 -7.77 -16.48
CA SER A 69 8.87 -8.98 -17.05
C SER A 69 8.10 -9.57 -18.24
N ASN A 70 6.91 -9.07 -18.51
CA ASN A 70 6.00 -9.54 -19.55
C ASN A 70 5.83 -8.46 -20.63
#